data_AF-A0AA39R4M4-F1
#
_entry.id   AF-A0AA39R4M4-F1
#
_cell.length_a   1.000
_cell.length_b   1.000
_cell.length_c   1.000
_cell.angle_alpha   90.00
_cell.angle_beta   90.00
_cell.angle_gamma   90.00
#
_symmetry.space_group_name_H-M   'P 1'
#
loop_
_entity.id
_entity.type
_entity.pdbx_description
1 polymer ?
#
loop_
_entity_poly.entity_id
_entity_poly.type
_entity_poly.pdbx_seq_one_letter_code
_entity_poly.pdbx_strand_id
1 'polypeptide(L)'
;MNVAKRTQKLKALLDVRVGPGAAILPNNVKKIHLDFAQKTDDGHYGARRVWRVYLPRLKYHNPAVSMTVKRTADQEGPATLFVHFTPPSISSSPTAPVASPTTSSDHHPSKRVETIDMKHKSESEILSRLLEMTKAMPYEASPDELAELRDVEDYNRKTTRDRAAQSRLNQIKKQEQALLDQARGAGKQGAGI
;
A
#
# COMPACT_ATOMS: atom_id res chain seq x y z
N MET A 1 -1.53 10.23 -24.71
CA MET A 1 -0.51 9.79 -23.73
C MET A 1 0.44 8.81 -24.45
N ASN A 2 1.76 9.04 -24.49
CA ASN A 2 2.70 8.20 -25.27
C ASN A 2 3.26 7.01 -24.43
N VAL A 3 3.75 5.96 -25.10
CA VAL A 3 4.41 4.75 -24.54
C VAL A 3 5.44 5.11 -23.48
N ALA A 4 6.36 6.04 -23.75
CA ALA A 4 7.40 6.44 -22.80
C ALA A 4 6.83 7.01 -21.49
N LYS A 5 5.69 7.73 -21.54
CA LYS A 5 5.02 8.23 -20.33
C LYS A 5 4.34 7.09 -19.55
N ARG A 6 3.90 6.03 -20.23
CA ARG A 6 3.29 4.85 -19.60
C ARG A 6 4.35 3.98 -18.92
N THR A 7 5.47 3.71 -19.60
CA THR A 7 6.60 2.96 -19.03
C THR A 7 7.14 3.63 -17.78
N GLN A 8 7.27 4.97 -17.78
CA GLN A 8 7.73 5.69 -16.60
C GLN A 8 6.76 5.58 -15.40
N LYS A 9 5.45 5.60 -15.66
CA LYS A 9 4.44 5.37 -14.60
C LYS A 9 4.50 3.94 -14.07
N LEU A 10 4.81 2.97 -14.92
CA LEU A 10 4.97 1.58 -14.52
C LEU A 10 6.24 1.39 -13.68
N LYS A 11 7.35 2.04 -14.04
CA LYS A 11 8.58 2.04 -13.23
C LYS A 11 8.36 2.62 -11.82
N ALA A 12 7.43 3.56 -11.65
CA ALA A 12 7.05 4.06 -10.33
C ALA A 12 6.38 3.00 -9.43
N LEU A 13 5.91 1.87 -9.98
CA LEU A 13 5.35 0.75 -9.23
C LEU A 13 6.41 -0.26 -8.77
N LEU A 14 7.69 -0.04 -9.09
CA LEU A 14 8.79 -0.89 -8.64
C LEU A 14 8.91 -0.94 -7.10
N ASP A 15 8.41 0.10 -6.44
CA ASP A 15 8.23 0.17 -4.99
C ASP A 15 7.33 -0.95 -4.42
N VAL A 16 6.49 -1.59 -5.23
CA VAL A 16 5.72 -2.78 -4.81
C VAL A 16 6.62 -4.02 -4.69
N ARG A 17 7.68 -4.11 -5.48
CA ARG A 17 8.59 -5.25 -5.50
C ARG A 17 9.69 -5.13 -4.43
N VAL A 18 10.24 -3.93 -4.28
CA VAL A 18 11.49 -3.70 -3.52
C VAL A 18 11.31 -2.75 -2.34
N GLY A 19 10.13 -2.13 -2.20
CA GLY A 19 9.89 -1.16 -1.14
C GLY A 19 9.86 -1.78 0.26
N PRO A 20 9.98 -0.95 1.31
CA PRO A 20 10.02 -1.42 2.70
C PRO A 20 8.81 -2.30 3.07
N GLY A 21 9.03 -3.41 3.76
CA GLY A 21 7.95 -4.37 4.07
C GLY A 21 7.62 -5.36 2.95
N ALA A 22 8.36 -5.33 1.83
CA ALA A 22 8.48 -6.50 0.97
C ALA A 22 9.17 -7.63 1.76
N ALA A 23 8.49 -8.76 1.90
CA ALA A 23 8.97 -9.90 2.67
C ALA A 23 8.41 -11.20 2.11
N ILE A 24 9.11 -12.30 2.35
CA ILE A 24 8.69 -13.66 2.01
C ILE A 24 8.13 -14.29 3.28
N LEU A 25 6.85 -14.65 3.24
CA LEU A 25 6.16 -15.31 4.34
C LEU A 25 6.46 -16.82 4.33
N PRO A 26 6.57 -17.45 5.50
CA PRO A 26 6.69 -18.89 5.57
C PRO A 26 5.40 -19.60 5.18
N ASN A 27 5.52 -20.85 4.72
CA ASN A 27 4.43 -21.66 4.14
C ASN A 27 3.27 -21.97 5.12
N ASN A 28 3.49 -21.78 6.42
CA ASN A 28 2.50 -21.93 7.47
C ASN A 28 1.46 -20.80 7.45
N VAL A 29 1.77 -19.62 6.89
CA VAL A 29 0.81 -18.52 6.76
C VAL A 29 -0.10 -18.77 5.54
N LYS A 30 -1.42 -18.79 5.73
CA LYS A 30 -2.38 -19.01 4.62
C LYS A 30 -3.29 -17.84 4.34
N LYS A 31 -3.71 -17.13 5.37
CA LYS A 31 -4.64 -16.01 5.21
C LYS A 31 -4.24 -14.85 6.12
N ILE A 32 -4.29 -13.65 5.56
CA ILE A 32 -4.17 -12.40 6.29
C ILE A 32 -5.48 -11.62 6.08
N HIS A 33 -6.10 -11.22 7.18
CA HIS A 33 -7.33 -10.43 7.17
C HIS A 33 -7.11 -9.16 7.96
N LEU A 34 -7.47 -8.02 7.37
CA LEU A 34 -7.37 -6.71 8.02
C LEU A 34 -8.77 -6.11 8.14
N ASP A 35 -9.16 -5.71 9.35
CA ASP A 35 -10.42 -5.00 9.62
C ASP A 35 -10.11 -3.66 10.30
N PHE A 36 -10.60 -2.55 9.73
CA PHE A 36 -10.42 -1.21 10.29
C PHE A 36 -11.45 -0.21 9.72
N ALA A 37 -11.54 0.98 10.32
CA ALA A 37 -12.50 2.00 9.91
C ALA A 37 -12.16 2.65 8.56
N GLN A 38 -13.16 3.24 7.90
CA GLN A 38 -12.95 3.91 6.62
C GLN A 38 -12.15 5.21 6.74
N LYS A 39 -12.38 6.00 7.81
CA LYS A 39 -11.68 7.27 8.04
C LYS A 39 -10.42 7.02 8.88
N THR A 40 -9.51 8.00 8.85
CA THR A 40 -8.20 7.93 9.53
C THR A 40 -8.21 8.50 10.95
N ASP A 41 -9.35 9.03 11.38
CA ASP A 41 -9.54 9.56 12.73
C ASP A 41 -9.33 8.45 13.77
N ASP A 42 -9.20 8.78 15.05
CA ASP A 42 -9.13 7.78 16.14
C ASP A 42 -8.06 6.67 15.95
N GLY A 43 -6.90 7.03 15.40
CA GLY A 43 -5.75 6.11 15.35
C GLY A 43 -5.78 5.04 14.25
N HIS A 44 -6.65 5.16 13.25
CA HIS A 44 -6.74 4.20 12.12
C HIS A 44 -5.73 4.43 10.99
N TYR A 45 -4.89 5.46 11.09
CA TYR A 45 -3.92 5.84 10.06
C TYR A 45 -2.89 4.73 9.77
N GLY A 46 -2.36 4.07 10.82
CA GLY A 46 -1.41 2.96 10.68
C GLY A 46 -1.98 1.80 9.87
N ALA A 47 -3.22 1.39 10.16
CA ALA A 47 -3.92 0.35 9.41
C ALA A 47 -4.10 0.70 7.93
N ARG A 48 -4.47 1.94 7.63
CA ARG A 48 -4.58 2.43 6.25
C ARG A 48 -3.24 2.39 5.50
N ARG A 49 -2.14 2.75 6.18
CA ARG A 49 -0.79 2.69 5.61
C ARG A 49 -0.38 1.24 5.31
N VAL A 50 -0.59 0.33 6.26
CA VAL A 50 -0.34 -1.11 6.07
C VAL A 50 -1.12 -1.63 4.85
N TRP A 51 -2.40 -1.31 4.72
CA TRP A 51 -3.21 -1.73 3.56
C TRP A 51 -2.71 -1.16 2.23
N ARG A 52 -2.39 0.14 2.16
CA ARG A 52 -2.08 0.79 0.89
C ARG A 52 -0.63 0.61 0.44
N VAL A 53 0.29 0.40 1.38
CA VAL A 53 1.73 0.41 1.13
C VAL A 53 2.32 -0.99 1.30
N TYR A 54 2.16 -1.61 2.47
CA TYR A 54 2.86 -2.87 2.78
C TYR A 54 2.13 -4.12 2.28
N LEU A 55 0.81 -4.16 2.36
CA LEU A 55 0.02 -5.34 1.97
C LEU A 55 0.16 -5.68 0.47
N PRO A 56 0.23 -4.72 -0.47
CA PRO A 56 0.54 -5.00 -1.88
C PRO A 56 1.96 -5.54 -2.07
N ARG A 57 2.95 -5.01 -1.33
CA ARG A 57 4.35 -5.48 -1.37
C ARG A 57 4.45 -6.93 -0.90
N LEU A 58 3.76 -7.24 0.21
CA LEU A 58 3.69 -8.59 0.74
C LEU A 58 2.97 -9.53 -0.23
N LYS A 59 1.88 -9.10 -0.87
CA LYS A 59 1.14 -9.93 -1.84
C LYS A 59 1.94 -10.25 -3.10
N TYR A 60 2.79 -9.33 -3.55
CA TYR A 60 3.64 -9.51 -4.73
C TYR A 60 4.56 -10.74 -4.58
N HIS A 61 5.23 -10.86 -3.44
CA HIS A 61 6.11 -11.99 -3.13
C HIS A 61 5.37 -13.24 -2.66
N ASN A 62 4.14 -13.09 -2.15
CA ASN A 62 3.35 -14.17 -1.57
C ASN A 62 1.98 -14.32 -2.26
N PRO A 63 1.93 -14.68 -3.56
CA PRO A 63 0.67 -14.77 -4.31
C PRO A 63 -0.26 -15.87 -3.77
N ALA A 64 0.29 -16.93 -3.18
CA ALA A 64 -0.49 -18.04 -2.60
C ALA A 64 -1.23 -17.66 -1.31
N VAL A 65 -0.80 -16.63 -0.58
CA VAL A 65 -1.44 -16.20 0.67
C VAL A 65 -2.67 -15.36 0.35
N SER A 66 -3.83 -15.76 0.89
CA SER A 66 -5.08 -15.02 0.72
C SER A 66 -5.06 -13.77 1.59
N MET A 67 -5.03 -12.58 1.00
CA MET A 67 -5.07 -11.31 1.73
C MET A 67 -6.40 -10.61 1.49
N THR A 68 -7.09 -10.25 2.57
CA THR A 68 -8.44 -9.66 2.51
C THR A 68 -8.53 -8.45 3.43
N VAL A 69 -9.31 -7.46 3.03
CA VAL A 69 -9.49 -6.22 3.79
C VAL A 69 -10.97 -5.92 3.92
N LYS A 70 -11.42 -5.73 5.14
CA LYS A 70 -12.75 -5.26 5.48
C LYS A 70 -12.62 -3.84 6.01
N ARG A 71 -13.47 -2.95 5.51
CA ARG A 71 -13.52 -1.55 5.95
C ARG A 71 -14.90 -1.25 6.49
N THR A 72 -14.96 -0.87 7.75
CA THR A 72 -16.21 -0.55 8.44
C THR A 72 -16.47 0.97 8.47
N ALA A 73 -17.74 1.37 8.56
CA ALA A 73 -18.12 2.76 8.79
C ALA A 73 -17.99 3.17 10.27
N ASP A 74 -17.95 2.18 11.18
CA ASP A 74 -17.75 2.39 12.61
C ASP A 74 -16.32 2.86 12.89
N GLN A 75 -16.18 4.10 13.35
CA GLN A 75 -14.88 4.74 13.56
C GLN A 75 -14.24 4.34 14.88
N GLU A 76 -15.04 4.09 15.91
CA GLU A 76 -14.55 3.74 17.24
C GLU A 76 -14.16 2.26 17.31
N GLY A 77 -14.65 1.48 16.35
CA GLY A 77 -14.36 0.07 16.18
C GLY A 77 -12.86 -0.28 16.12
N PRO A 78 -12.52 -1.56 16.31
CA PRO A 78 -11.14 -1.99 16.41
C PRO A 78 -10.41 -1.91 15.07
N ALA A 79 -9.12 -1.60 15.11
CA ALA A 79 -8.21 -1.70 13.97
C ALA A 79 -7.33 -2.94 14.17
N THR A 80 -7.67 -4.04 13.51
CA THR A 80 -7.10 -5.34 13.84
C THR A 80 -6.67 -6.13 12.61
N LEU A 81 -5.45 -6.68 12.69
CA LEU A 81 -4.89 -7.58 11.69
C LEU A 81 -4.91 -9.01 12.23
N PHE A 82 -5.50 -9.92 11.47
CA PHE A 82 -5.59 -11.33 11.77
C PHE A 82 -4.70 -12.12 10.82
N VAL A 83 -3.86 -12.99 11.35
CA VAL A 83 -3.00 -13.89 10.60
C VAL A 83 -3.36 -15.33 10.94
N HIS A 84 -3.77 -16.06 9.91
CA HIS A 84 -4.14 -17.46 10.03
C HIS A 84 -2.97 -18.35 9.65
N PHE A 85 -2.53 -19.16 10.61
CA PHE A 85 -1.52 -20.16 10.46
C PHE A 85 -2.15 -21.55 10.29
N THR A 86 -1.56 -22.34 9.41
CA THR A 86 -1.79 -23.79 9.35
C THR A 86 -0.84 -24.46 10.33
N PRO A 87 -1.30 -25.43 11.14
CA PRO A 87 -0.39 -26.22 11.94
C PRO A 87 0.62 -26.93 11.02
N PRO A 88 1.86 -27.17 11.48
CA PRO A 88 2.81 -27.96 10.71
C PRO A 88 2.21 -29.35 10.47
N SER A 89 1.83 -29.63 9.22
CA SER A 89 1.47 -31.00 8.83
C SER A 89 2.75 -31.82 8.89
N ILE A 90 2.80 -32.72 9.86
CA ILE A 90 3.72 -33.86 9.83
C ILE A 90 3.32 -34.62 8.55
N SER A 91 4.25 -34.77 7.60
CA SER A 91 4.03 -35.40 6.30
C SER A 91 3.09 -36.60 6.39
N SER A 92 1.90 -36.46 5.82
CA SER A 92 1.05 -37.60 5.48
C SER A 92 0.79 -37.55 3.97
N SER A 93 1.18 -38.65 3.34
CA SER A 93 1.14 -38.96 1.91
C SER A 93 -0.24 -38.73 1.27
N PRO A 94 -0.30 -38.49 -0.06
CA PRO A 94 -1.56 -38.29 -0.76
C PRO A 94 -2.22 -39.64 -1.04
N THR A 95 -3.33 -39.94 -0.36
CA THR A 95 -4.27 -40.98 -0.84
C THR A 95 -5.64 -40.34 -0.99
N ALA A 96 -6.19 -40.42 -2.20
CA ALA A 96 -7.42 -39.77 -2.64
C ALA A 96 -8.66 -40.18 -1.83
N PRO A 97 -9.68 -39.32 -1.66
CA PRO A 97 -10.90 -39.70 -0.95
C PRO A 97 -11.95 -40.29 -1.90
N VAL A 98 -12.40 -41.50 -1.56
CA VAL A 98 -13.66 -42.09 -2.05
C VAL A 98 -14.81 -41.48 -1.24
N ALA A 99 -15.90 -41.14 -1.93
CA ALA A 99 -17.07 -40.47 -1.39
C ALA A 99 -17.92 -41.34 -0.45
N SER A 100 -18.43 -40.76 0.64
CA SER A 100 -19.82 -40.92 1.11
C SER A 100 -20.15 -39.95 2.28
N PRO A 101 -21.42 -39.54 2.46
CA PRO A 101 -21.83 -38.45 3.35
C PRO A 101 -22.32 -38.95 4.72
N THR A 102 -22.17 -38.14 5.77
CA THR A 102 -23.10 -37.90 6.91
C THR A 102 -22.36 -37.59 8.23
N THR A 103 -22.91 -36.59 8.95
CA THR A 103 -22.74 -36.21 10.36
C THR A 103 -21.40 -35.65 10.86
N SER A 104 -21.42 -34.33 11.06
CA SER A 104 -20.84 -33.56 12.17
C SER A 104 -19.94 -34.30 13.16
N SER A 105 -18.63 -34.09 13.01
CA SER A 105 -17.66 -34.15 14.11
C SER A 105 -16.52 -33.16 13.81
N ASP A 106 -16.38 -32.24 14.74
CA ASP A 106 -15.51 -31.08 14.75
C ASP A 106 -14.06 -31.51 15.04
N HIS A 107 -13.35 -31.98 14.03
CA HIS A 107 -11.92 -32.30 14.10
C HIS A 107 -11.17 -31.63 12.94
N HIS A 108 -11.17 -30.28 12.94
CA HIS A 108 -10.35 -29.51 12.02
C HIS A 108 -8.94 -29.34 12.63
N PRO A 109 -7.83 -29.60 11.92
CA PRO A 109 -6.50 -29.30 12.42
C PRO A 109 -6.47 -27.81 12.82
N SER A 110 -6.22 -27.54 14.11
CA SER A 110 -6.50 -26.28 14.78
C SER A 110 -5.86 -25.10 14.03
N LYS A 111 -6.69 -24.33 13.32
CA LYS A 111 -6.26 -23.09 12.65
C LYS A 111 -5.85 -22.09 13.74
N ARG A 112 -4.55 -21.86 13.91
CA ARG A 112 -4.04 -20.86 14.85
C ARG A 112 -4.24 -19.48 14.24
N VAL A 113 -4.98 -18.62 14.91
CA VAL A 113 -5.20 -17.23 14.51
C VAL A 113 -4.46 -16.34 15.49
N GLU A 114 -3.56 -15.53 14.98
CA GLU A 114 -2.91 -14.48 15.76
C GLU A 114 -3.40 -13.12 15.35
N THR A 115 -3.47 -12.24 16.32
CA THR A 115 -4.15 -10.95 16.21
C THR A 115 -3.18 -9.84 16.60
N ILE A 116 -3.06 -8.83 15.76
CA ILE A 116 -2.30 -7.61 16.02
C ILE A 116 -3.28 -6.44 16.07
N ASP A 117 -3.38 -5.82 17.24
CA ASP A 117 -4.03 -4.51 17.37
C ASP A 117 -3.15 -3.42 16.74
N MET A 118 -3.76 -2.56 15.92
CA MET A 118 -3.11 -1.52 15.13
C MET A 118 -3.57 -0.12 15.52
N LYS A 119 -4.54 0.01 16.43
CA LYS A 119 -5.11 1.30 16.81
C LYS A 119 -4.04 2.16 17.49
N HIS A 120 -3.91 3.41 17.06
CA HIS A 120 -2.88 4.37 17.52
C HIS A 120 -1.42 3.91 17.35
N LYS A 121 -1.16 2.86 16.55
CA LYS A 121 0.21 2.39 16.28
C LYS A 121 0.73 2.95 14.98
N SER A 122 2.04 3.17 14.95
CA SER A 122 2.75 3.58 13.74
C SER A 122 2.84 2.42 12.74
N GLU A 123 2.93 2.76 11.46
CA GLU A 123 3.02 1.75 10.41
C GLU A 123 4.30 0.89 10.51
N SER A 124 5.41 1.45 11.00
CA SER A 124 6.67 0.73 11.20
C SER A 124 6.57 -0.26 12.35
N GLU A 125 5.96 0.12 13.47
CA GLU A 125 5.73 -0.78 14.62
C GLU A 125 4.84 -1.96 14.24
N ILE A 126 3.75 -1.70 13.51
CA ILE A 126 2.85 -2.75 13.03
C ILE A 126 3.57 -3.71 12.08
N LEU A 127 4.39 -3.19 11.18
CA LEU A 127 5.18 -4.00 10.24
C LEU A 127 6.19 -4.88 10.98
N SER A 128 6.98 -4.29 11.89
CA SER A 128 7.95 -5.04 12.70
C SER A 128 7.28 -6.15 13.47
N ARG A 129 6.12 -5.87 14.10
CA ARG A 129 5.36 -6.88 14.84
C ARG A 129 4.85 -7.99 13.94
N LEU A 130 4.37 -7.66 12.74
CA LEU A 130 3.93 -8.65 11.75
C LEU A 130 5.07 -9.55 11.28
N LEU A 131 6.23 -8.97 10.97
CA LEU A 131 7.41 -9.73 10.52
C LEU A 131 7.95 -10.63 11.63
N GLU A 132 8.04 -10.13 12.86
CA GLU A 132 8.46 -10.91 14.04
C GLU A 132 7.50 -12.09 14.28
N MET A 133 6.19 -11.81 14.29
CA MET A 133 5.15 -12.81 14.55
C MET A 133 5.13 -13.90 13.49
N THR A 134 5.26 -13.52 12.21
CA THR A 134 5.27 -14.47 11.09
C THR A 134 6.63 -15.10 10.84
N LYS A 135 7.70 -14.58 11.45
CA LYS A 135 9.10 -14.93 11.13
C LYS A 135 9.40 -14.79 9.64
N ALA A 136 8.84 -13.76 9.03
CA ALA A 136 9.02 -13.49 7.61
C ALA A 136 10.41 -12.89 7.34
N MET A 137 11.01 -13.32 6.23
CA MET A 137 12.32 -12.82 5.80
C MET A 137 12.11 -11.57 4.94
N PRO A 138 12.69 -10.41 5.29
CA PRO A 138 12.69 -9.24 4.42
C PRO A 138 13.28 -9.59 3.05
N TYR A 139 12.67 -9.06 1.98
CA TYR A 139 13.21 -9.23 0.64
C TYR A 139 14.36 -8.25 0.41
N GLU A 140 15.52 -8.76 0.01
CA GLU A 140 16.66 -7.94 -0.38
C GLU A 140 16.65 -7.68 -1.88
N ALA A 141 16.84 -6.42 -2.25
CA ALA A 141 16.87 -5.96 -3.63
C ALA A 141 18.05 -6.54 -4.40
N SER A 142 17.81 -6.98 -5.63
CA SER A 142 18.88 -7.33 -6.57
C SER A 142 19.64 -6.07 -7.04
N PRO A 143 20.93 -6.16 -7.43
CA PRO A 143 21.69 -5.02 -7.96
C PRO A 143 21.02 -4.29 -9.14
N ASP A 144 20.36 -5.04 -10.03
CA ASP A 144 19.65 -4.46 -11.18
C ASP A 144 18.45 -3.63 -10.72
N GLU A 145 17.70 -4.13 -9.74
CA GLU A 145 16.54 -3.42 -9.18
C GLU A 145 16.96 -2.15 -8.43
N LEU A 146 18.12 -2.19 -7.76
CA LEU A 146 18.71 -1.01 -7.13
C LEU A 146 19.11 0.05 -8.17
N ALA A 147 19.63 -0.37 -9.33
CA ALA A 147 19.90 0.55 -10.43
C ALA A 147 18.59 1.17 -10.95
N GLU A 148 17.54 0.38 -11.14
CA GLU A 148 16.23 0.90 -11.56
C GLU A 148 15.61 1.86 -10.53
N LEU A 149 15.78 1.60 -9.23
CA LEU A 149 15.36 2.53 -8.17
C LEU A 149 16.06 3.88 -8.30
N ARG A 150 17.38 3.88 -8.49
CA ARG A 150 18.17 5.10 -8.68
C ARG A 150 17.69 5.89 -9.90
N ASP A 151 17.42 5.21 -11.02
CA ASP A 151 16.88 5.85 -12.23
C ASP A 151 15.52 6.52 -11.98
N VAL A 152 14.63 5.87 -11.21
CA VAL A 152 13.32 6.41 -10.84
C VAL A 152 13.47 7.63 -9.92
N GLU A 153 14.37 7.57 -8.94
CA GLU A 153 14.66 8.69 -8.05
C GLU A 153 15.21 9.90 -8.81
N ASP A 154 16.17 9.68 -9.72
CA ASP A 154 16.74 10.72 -10.56
C ASP A 154 15.70 11.36 -11.47
N TYR A 155 14.82 10.55 -12.06
CA TYR A 155 13.71 11.06 -12.84
C TYR A 155 12.77 11.91 -11.99
N ASN A 156 12.36 11.41 -10.82
CA ASN A 156 11.47 12.15 -9.92
C ASN A 156 12.10 13.49 -9.52
N ARG A 157 13.40 13.50 -9.19
CA ARG A 157 14.17 14.69 -8.83
C ARG A 157 14.24 15.72 -9.97
N LYS A 158 14.33 15.28 -11.23
CA LYS A 158 14.24 16.18 -12.39
C LYS A 158 12.83 16.74 -12.52
N THR A 159 11.80 15.89 -12.48
CA THR A 159 10.41 16.34 -12.65
C THR A 159 9.92 17.29 -11.56
N THR A 160 10.38 17.14 -10.30
CA THR A 160 10.01 18.07 -9.22
C THR A 160 10.60 19.46 -9.45
N ARG A 161 11.85 19.55 -9.91
CA ARG A 161 12.48 20.82 -10.30
C ARG A 161 11.75 21.47 -11.46
N ASP A 162 11.46 20.72 -12.52
CA ASP A 162 10.76 21.23 -13.70
C ASP A 162 9.35 21.72 -13.35
N ARG A 163 8.61 20.96 -12.51
CA ARG A 163 7.30 21.38 -12.01
C ARG A 163 7.38 22.67 -11.20
N ALA A 164 8.38 22.81 -10.34
CA ALA A 164 8.56 24.03 -9.54
C ALA A 164 8.87 25.24 -10.43
N ALA A 165 9.74 25.08 -11.43
CA ALA A 165 10.04 26.13 -12.41
C ALA A 165 8.79 26.54 -13.20
N GLN A 166 8.05 25.56 -13.73
CA GLN A 166 6.84 25.83 -14.50
C GLN A 166 5.74 26.48 -13.65
N SER A 167 5.59 26.07 -12.39
CA SER A 167 4.65 26.70 -11.45
C SER A 167 4.96 28.18 -11.25
N ARG A 168 6.24 28.54 -11.10
CA ARG A 168 6.68 29.94 -10.96
C ARG A 168 6.37 30.75 -12.22
N LEU A 169 6.69 30.22 -13.40
CA LEU A 169 6.38 30.90 -14.67
C LEU A 169 4.88 31.11 -14.87
N ASN A 170 4.06 30.11 -14.52
CA ASN A 170 2.62 30.23 -14.61
C ASN A 170 2.05 31.25 -13.61
N GLN A 171 2.62 31.34 -12.41
CA GLN A 171 2.25 32.36 -11.42
C GLN A 171 2.58 33.78 -11.91
N ILE A 172 3.77 33.99 -12.47
CA ILE A 172 4.18 35.29 -13.04
C ILE A 172 3.22 35.70 -14.15
N LYS A 173 2.97 34.82 -15.12
CA LYS A 173 2.02 35.10 -16.22
C LYS A 173 0.62 35.45 -15.71
N LYS A 174 0.14 34.74 -14.67
CA LYS A 174 -1.16 35.02 -14.06
C LYS A 174 -1.20 36.38 -13.38
N GLN A 175 -0.12 36.78 -12.70
CA GLN A 175 0.00 38.10 -12.08
C GLN A 175 0.06 39.22 -13.12
N GLU A 176 0.86 39.06 -14.16
CA GLU A 176 0.96 40.03 -15.26
C GLU A 176 -0.39 40.23 -15.96
N GLN A 177 -1.11 39.15 -16.26
CA GLN A 177 -2.45 39.21 -16.84
C GLN A 177 -3.44 39.94 -15.92
N ALA A 178 -3.45 39.63 -14.62
CA ALA A 178 -4.32 40.30 -13.67
C ALA A 178 -4.05 41.80 -13.55
N LEU A 179 -2.77 42.21 -13.57
CA LEU A 179 -2.38 43.62 -13.57
C LEU A 179 -2.83 44.34 -14.85
N LEU A 180 -2.65 43.71 -16.01
CA LEU A 180 -3.07 44.27 -17.29
C LEU A 180 -4.60 44.42 -17.38
N ASP A 181 -5.34 43.43 -16.88
CA ASP A 181 -6.82 43.47 -16.85
C ASP A 181 -7.33 44.56 -15.91
N GLN A 182 -6.69 44.77 -14.75
CA GLN A 182 -7.02 45.88 -13.84
C GLN A 182 -6.77 47.24 -14.51
N ALA A 183 -5.64 47.40 -15.20
CA ALA A 183 -5.32 48.63 -15.93
C ALA A 183 -6.32 48.88 -17.09
N ARG A 184 -6.69 47.82 -17.84
CA ARG A 184 -7.66 47.90 -18.93
C ARG A 184 -9.08 48.19 -18.43
N GLY A 185 -9.46 47.68 -17.26
CA GLY A 185 -10.73 47.96 -16.60
C GLY A 185 -10.85 49.41 -16.11
N ALA A 186 -9.76 49.97 -15.58
CA ALA A 186 -9.72 51.37 -15.13
C ALA A 186 -9.80 52.37 -16.30
N GLY A 187 -9.16 52.07 -17.45
CA GLY A 187 -9.19 52.94 -18.64
C GLY A 187 -10.57 53.08 -19.31
N LYS A 188 -11.49 52.12 -19.10
CA LYS A 188 -12.86 52.20 -19.64
C LYS A 188 -13.84 53.03 -18.79
N GLN A 189 -13.54 53.30 -17.52
CA GLN A 189 -14.39 54.16 -16.68
C GLN A 189 -14.04 55.66 -16.79
N GLY A 190 -12.91 56.01 -17.40
CA GLY A 190 -12.46 57.40 -17.56
C GLY A 190 -12.74 58.06 -18.93
N ALA A 191 -13.34 57.36 -19.89
CA ALA A 191 -13.57 57.86 -21.26
C ALA A 191 -15.05 58.16 -21.58
N GLY A 192 -15.90 58.29 -20.55
CA GLY A 192 -17.31 58.64 -20.66
C GLY A 192 -17.67 59.81 -19.75
N ILE A 193 -17.12 60.99 -20.05
CA ILE A 193 -17.61 62.30 -19.60
C ILE A 193 -17.52 63.23 -20.81
#